data_AF-A0A9W8ARZ9-F1
#
_entry.id   AF-A0A9W8ARZ9-F1
#
_cell.length_a   1.000
_cell.length_b   1.000
_cell.length_c   1.000
_cell.angle_alpha   90.00
_cell.angle_beta   90.00
_cell.angle_gamma   90.00
#
_symmetry.space_group_name_H-M   'P 1'
#
loop_
_entity.id
_entity.type
_entity.pdbx_description
1 polymer ?
#
loop_
_entity_poly.entity_id
_entity_poly.type
_entity_poly.pdbx_seq_one_letter_code
_entity_poly.pdbx_strand_id
1 'polypeptide(L)'
;MPSWVDGHRAELKSHYTDLEFQLHKMAFIQLLTEGQFMEALRYSKDHLAKFNDREKYFRQIKQLSCSVLYANGLRSSPYGHLLAPSLWTDVRQTFMSSFCRVLGLADQSPLYLSVTVGAMALPGIIKMATIMKAKKTEWSQDDELP
;
A
#
# COMPACT_ATOMS: atom_id res chain seq x y z
N MET A 1 20.03 -0.90 -5.34
CA MET A 1 18.90 -0.81 -4.41
C MET A 1 18.89 0.49 -3.59
N PRO A 2 19.99 0.93 -2.93
CA PRO A 2 19.98 2.18 -2.13
C PRO A 2 19.70 3.44 -2.97
N SER A 3 20.28 3.53 -4.18
CA SER A 3 20.09 4.66 -5.09
C SER A 3 18.66 4.85 -5.58
N TRP A 4 17.85 3.78 -5.63
CA TRP A 4 16.43 3.86 -5.98
C TRP A 4 15.61 4.46 -4.84
N VAL A 5 15.94 4.08 -3.59
CA VAL A 5 15.26 4.57 -2.39
C VAL A 5 15.49 6.06 -2.21
N ASP A 6 16.71 6.56 -2.45
CA ASP A 6 16.99 8.00 -2.32
C ASP A 6 16.28 8.83 -3.39
N GLY A 7 16.12 8.31 -4.62
CA GLY A 7 15.33 8.95 -5.67
C GLY A 7 13.82 8.99 -5.39
N HIS A 8 13.28 7.99 -4.70
CA HIS A 8 11.83 7.88 -4.41
C HIS A 8 11.47 8.25 -2.96
N ARG A 9 12.44 8.70 -2.15
CA ARG A 9 12.26 9.00 -0.71
C ARG A 9 11.13 10.02 -0.48
N ALA A 10 11.05 11.04 -1.32
CA ALA A 10 10.02 12.07 -1.22
C ALA A 10 8.61 11.51 -1.50
N GLU A 11 8.48 10.65 -2.52
CA GLU A 11 7.23 9.98 -2.86
C GLU A 11 6.80 8.99 -1.78
N LEU A 12 7.73 8.17 -1.28
CA LEU A 12 7.52 7.24 -0.16
C LEU A 12 7.02 7.98 1.09
N LYS A 13 7.66 9.11 1.43
CA LYS A 13 7.23 9.95 2.56
C LYS A 13 5.84 10.52 2.33
N SER A 14 5.55 10.99 1.11
CA SER A 14 4.22 11.49 0.76
C SER A 14 3.14 10.41 0.88
N HIS A 15 3.42 9.20 0.38
CA HIS A 15 2.52 8.04 0.48
C HIS A 15 2.24 7.65 1.94
N TYR A 16 3.28 7.61 2.77
CA TYR A 16 3.15 7.30 4.19
C TYR A 16 2.31 8.35 4.92
N THR A 17 2.59 9.64 4.70
CA THR A 17 1.80 10.73 5.30
C THR A 17 0.34 10.70 4.84
N ASP A 18 0.07 10.31 3.59
CA ASP A 18 -1.30 10.18 3.09
C ASP A 18 -2.06 9.05 3.76
N LEU A 19 -1.43 7.88 3.90
CA LEU A 19 -2.00 6.75 4.62
C LEU A 19 -2.27 7.08 6.09
N GLU A 20 -1.31 7.73 6.75
CA GLU A 20 -1.44 8.16 8.15
C GLU A 20 -2.64 9.10 8.35
N PHE A 21 -2.85 10.04 7.43
CA PHE A 21 -4.01 10.92 7.45
C PHE A 21 -5.33 10.15 7.27
N GLN A 22 -5.39 9.21 6.30
CA GLN A 22 -6.59 8.40 6.07
C GLN A 22 -6.98 7.55 7.30
N LEU A 23 -5.99 7.01 8.01
CA LEU A 23 -6.23 6.25 9.25
C LEU A 23 -6.82 7.13 10.35
N HIS A 24 -6.23 8.31 10.59
CA HIS A 24 -6.77 9.25 11.58
C HIS A 24 -8.18 9.74 11.22
N LYS A 25 -8.45 9.97 9.93
CA LYS A 25 -9.79 10.30 9.42
C LYS A 25 -10.80 9.19 9.74
N MET A 26 -10.42 7.92 9.58
CA MET A 26 -11.29 6.79 9.91
C MET A 26 -11.58 6.67 11.39
N ALA A 27 -10.55 6.77 12.24
CA ALA A 27 -10.72 6.74 13.68
C ALA A 27 -11.67 7.85 14.15
N PHE A 28 -11.54 9.05 13.59
CA PHE A 28 -12.46 10.16 13.87
C PHE A 28 -13.90 9.86 13.45
N ILE A 29 -14.12 9.34 12.23
CA ILE A 29 -15.46 9.00 11.75
C ILE A 29 -16.09 7.87 12.59
N GLN A 30 -15.28 6.92 13.04
CA GLN A 30 -15.73 5.85 13.93
C GLN A 30 -16.21 6.42 15.27
N LEU A 31 -15.41 7.28 15.91
CA LEU A 31 -15.80 7.96 17.16
C LEU A 31 -17.09 8.77 17.00
N LEU A 32 -17.28 9.43 15.85
CA LEU A 32 -18.53 10.14 15.53
C LEU A 32 -19.72 9.19 15.38
N THR A 33 -19.50 8.02 14.76
CA THR A 33 -20.55 7.01 14.54
C THR A 33 -20.96 6.33 15.86
N GLU A 34 -20.02 6.20 16.79
CA GLU A 34 -20.25 5.67 18.15
C GLU A 34 -20.90 6.69 19.09
N GLY A 35 -21.15 7.93 18.62
CA GLY A 35 -21.77 8.99 19.42
C GLY A 35 -20.81 9.69 20.39
N GLN A 36 -19.51 9.40 20.30
CA GLN A 36 -18.49 9.95 21.20
C GLN A 36 -17.94 11.29 20.69
N PHE A 37 -18.79 12.30 20.58
CA PHE A 37 -18.46 13.57 19.91
C PHE A 37 -17.32 14.36 20.57
N MET A 38 -17.30 14.43 21.91
CA MET A 38 -16.22 15.11 22.63
C MET A 38 -14.88 14.41 22.44
N GLU A 39 -14.88 13.08 22.38
CA GLU A 39 -13.68 12.31 22.15
C GLU A 39 -13.17 12.45 20.71
N ALA A 40 -14.08 12.42 19.72
CA ALA A 40 -13.75 12.72 18.33
C ALA A 40 -13.11 14.12 18.19
N LEU A 41 -13.66 15.13 18.88
CA LEU A 41 -13.12 16.48 18.84
C LEU A 41 -11.73 16.57 19.48
N ARG A 42 -11.52 15.94 20.65
CA ARG A 42 -10.20 15.85 21.29
C ARG A 42 -9.20 15.15 20.37
N TYR A 43 -9.56 13.98 19.83
CA TYR A 43 -8.75 13.22 18.90
C TYR A 43 -8.34 14.05 17.68
N SER A 44 -9.28 14.83 17.12
CA SER A 44 -8.97 15.70 15.98
C SER A 44 -7.93 16.76 16.31
N LYS A 45 -7.99 17.37 17.50
CA LYS A 45 -7.02 18.39 17.91
C LYS A 45 -5.63 17.80 18.11
N ASP A 46 -5.56 16.63 18.73
CA ASP A 46 -4.28 16.00 19.07
C ASP A 46 -3.59 15.40 17.84
N HIS A 47 -4.36 14.77 16.94
CA HIS A 47 -3.81 13.99 15.84
C HIS A 47 -3.97 14.62 14.45
N LEU A 48 -4.99 15.44 14.20
CA LEU A 48 -5.20 16.04 12.87
C LEU A 48 -4.49 17.39 12.71
N ALA A 49 -4.13 18.07 13.81
CA ALA A 49 -3.49 19.38 13.74
C ALA A 49 -2.16 19.39 12.96
N LYS A 50 -1.39 18.30 13.03
CA LYS A 50 -0.11 18.14 12.32
C LYS A 50 -0.24 18.10 10.79
N PHE A 51 -1.45 17.93 10.25
CA PHE A 51 -1.68 17.88 8.80
C PHE A 51 -2.18 19.20 8.21
N ASN A 52 -2.38 20.24 9.04
CA ASN A 52 -2.93 21.52 8.60
C ASN A 52 -2.04 22.28 7.60
N ASP A 53 -0.73 21.99 7.59
CA ASP A 53 0.23 22.68 6.71
C ASP A 53 -0.01 22.40 5.21
N ARG A 54 -0.75 21.33 4.87
CA ARG A 54 -1.07 21.01 3.47
C ARG A 54 -2.53 21.32 3.16
N GLU A 55 -2.74 22.12 2.10
CA GLU A 55 -4.07 22.55 1.67
C GLU A 55 -5.04 21.37 1.43
N LYS A 56 -4.54 20.26 0.86
CA LYS A 56 -5.34 19.05 0.60
C LYS A 56 -5.94 18.43 1.86
N TYR A 57 -5.21 18.46 2.98
CA TYR A 57 -5.66 17.88 4.25
C TYR A 57 -6.54 18.88 4.98
N PHE A 58 -6.19 20.17 4.94
CA PHE A 58 -6.98 21.23 5.56
C PHE A 58 -8.45 21.24 5.08
N ARG A 59 -8.68 21.07 3.77
CA ARG A 59 -10.05 20.97 3.22
C ARG A 59 -10.84 19.81 3.83
N GLN A 60 -10.20 18.65 3.96
CA GLN A 60 -10.82 17.46 4.55
C GLN A 60 -11.04 17.61 6.05
N ILE A 61 -10.07 18.18 6.78
CA ILE A 61 -10.19 18.44 8.22
C ILE A 61 -11.37 19.37 8.49
N LYS A 62 -11.55 20.44 7.70
CA LYS A 62 -12.73 21.32 7.82
C LYS A 62 -14.04 20.54 7.63
N GLN A 63 -14.12 19.67 6.62
CA GLN A 63 -15.31 18.83 6.41
C GLN A 63 -15.56 17.91 7.60
N LEU A 64 -14.52 17.29 8.15
CA LEU A 64 -14.61 16.45 9.35
C LEU A 64 -15.09 17.24 10.56
N SER A 65 -14.53 18.44 10.81
CA SER A 65 -14.96 19.31 11.89
C SER A 65 -16.42 19.76 11.74
N CYS A 66 -16.86 20.08 10.53
CA CYS A 66 -18.27 20.43 10.29
C CYS A 66 -19.20 19.22 10.40
N SER A 67 -18.72 18.01 10.12
CA SER A 67 -19.52 16.78 10.23
C SER A 67 -19.94 16.49 11.68
N VAL A 68 -19.19 16.98 12.68
CA VAL A 68 -19.55 16.91 14.10
C VAL A 68 -20.91 17.55 14.39
N LEU A 69 -21.28 18.60 13.67
CA LEU A 69 -22.59 19.26 13.82
C LEU A 69 -23.76 18.34 13.44
N TYR A 70 -23.48 17.33 12.62
CA TYR A 70 -24.44 16.33 12.14
C TYR A 70 -24.25 14.97 12.82
N ALA A 71 -23.54 14.96 13.95
CA ALA A 71 -23.38 13.85 14.89
C ALA A 71 -24.57 12.87 14.97
N ASN A 72 -25.77 13.39 15.27
CA ASN A 72 -26.99 12.61 15.48
C ASN A 72 -27.67 12.12 14.18
N GLY A 73 -27.15 12.48 13.01
CA GLY A 73 -27.79 12.27 11.71
C GLY A 73 -26.80 12.19 10.57
N LEU A 74 -25.58 11.69 10.81
CA LEU A 74 -24.47 11.83 9.87
C LEU A 74 -24.77 11.17 8.51
N ARG A 75 -25.48 10.04 8.51
CA ARG A 75 -25.96 9.36 7.30
C ARG A 75 -26.93 10.18 6.45
N SER A 76 -27.79 10.96 7.09
CA SER A 76 -28.79 11.80 6.42
C SER A 76 -28.26 13.20 6.09
N SER A 77 -27.03 13.51 6.52
CA SER A 77 -26.41 14.82 6.34
C SER A 77 -25.71 14.93 4.97
N PRO A 78 -25.30 16.15 4.56
CA PRO A 78 -24.44 16.34 3.39
C PRO A 78 -23.10 15.58 3.48
N TYR A 79 -22.71 15.15 4.68
CA TYR A 79 -21.51 14.38 4.97
C TYR A 79 -21.71 12.86 4.94
N GLY A 80 -22.88 12.36 4.51
CA GLY A 80 -23.15 10.92 4.43
C GLY A 80 -22.13 10.14 3.57
N HIS A 81 -21.53 10.80 2.58
CA HIS A 81 -20.45 10.24 1.75
C HIS A 81 -19.19 9.86 2.56
N LEU A 82 -18.96 10.47 3.73
CA LEU A 82 -17.84 10.12 4.61
C LEU A 82 -18.01 8.72 5.24
N LEU A 83 -19.24 8.20 5.28
CA LEU A 83 -19.59 6.88 5.82
C LEU A 83 -19.66 5.79 4.74
N ALA A 84 -19.27 6.09 3.50
CA ALA A 84 -19.32 5.13 2.41
C ALA A 84 -18.45 3.89 2.74
N PRO A 85 -18.99 2.65 2.66
CA PRO A 85 -18.21 1.44 2.95
C PRO A 85 -17.01 1.24 2.02
N SER A 86 -17.06 1.82 0.82
CA SER A 86 -15.96 1.81 -0.14
C SER A 86 -14.70 2.47 0.43
N LEU A 87 -14.82 3.61 1.11
CA LEU A 87 -13.69 4.29 1.75
C LEU A 87 -12.95 3.36 2.72
N TRP A 88 -13.70 2.63 3.56
CA TRP A 88 -13.17 1.65 4.51
C TRP A 88 -12.42 0.50 3.84
N THR A 89 -12.91 0.05 2.70
CA THR A 89 -12.28 -1.02 1.93
C THR A 89 -10.97 -0.52 1.29
N ASP A 90 -11.00 0.67 0.69
CA ASP A 90 -9.85 1.26 0.00
C ASP A 90 -8.69 1.56 0.95
N VAL A 91 -8.97 2.15 2.12
CA VAL A 91 -7.94 2.43 3.12
C VAL A 91 -7.39 1.15 3.71
N ARG A 92 -8.24 0.14 3.96
CA ARG A 92 -7.79 -1.18 4.44
C ARG A 92 -6.85 -1.83 3.43
N GLN A 93 -7.21 -1.82 2.15
CA GLN A 93 -6.37 -2.38 1.09
C GLN A 93 -5.04 -1.63 0.98
N THR A 94 -5.07 -0.30 1.00
CA THR A 94 -3.87 0.55 0.95
C THR A 94 -2.98 0.30 2.18
N PHE A 95 -3.56 0.18 3.36
CA PHE A 95 -2.85 -0.14 4.60
C PHE A 95 -2.22 -1.54 4.54
N MET A 96 -2.98 -2.56 4.13
CA MET A 96 -2.48 -3.93 4.00
C MET A 96 -1.35 -4.03 2.99
N SER A 97 -1.50 -3.44 1.80
CA SER A 97 -0.43 -3.40 0.79
C SER A 97 0.82 -2.71 1.32
N SER A 98 0.65 -1.56 1.99
CA SER A 98 1.77 -0.82 2.59
C SER A 98 2.44 -1.59 3.72
N PHE A 99 1.67 -2.28 4.57
CA PHE A 99 2.18 -3.08 5.67
C PHE A 99 2.92 -4.33 5.17
N CYS A 100 2.37 -5.03 4.18
CA CYS A 100 3.04 -6.15 3.52
C CYS A 100 4.38 -5.70 2.91
N ARG A 101 4.39 -4.56 2.19
CA ARG A 101 5.61 -3.95 1.64
C ARG A 101 6.66 -3.67 2.73
N VAL A 102 6.24 -3.16 3.89
CA VAL A 102 7.14 -2.88 5.03
C VAL A 102 7.67 -4.17 5.66
N LEU A 103 6.84 -5.22 5.76
CA LEU A 103 7.26 -6.52 6.27
C LEU A 103 8.13 -7.33 5.30
N GLY A 104 8.41 -6.81 4.10
CA GLY A 104 9.08 -7.57 3.04
C GLY A 104 8.24 -8.74 2.52
N LEU A 105 6.97 -8.80 2.90
CA LEU A 105 6.00 -9.74 2.36
C LEU A 105 5.52 -9.16 1.03
N ALA A 106 5.66 -9.94 -0.03
CA ALA A 106 5.24 -9.47 -1.33
C ALA A 106 3.74 -9.13 -1.36
N ASP A 107 3.44 -8.00 -1.98
CA ASP A 107 2.09 -7.52 -2.36
C ASP A 107 1.35 -8.50 -3.29
N GLN A 108 2.06 -9.52 -3.79
CA GLN A 108 1.57 -10.63 -4.59
C GLN A 108 1.79 -11.93 -3.83
N SER A 109 0.81 -12.84 -3.89
CA SER A 109 0.87 -14.15 -3.23
C SER A 109 2.25 -14.80 -3.44
N PRO A 110 2.90 -15.32 -2.37
CA PRO A 110 4.20 -15.96 -2.49
C PRO A 110 4.20 -17.11 -3.52
N LEU A 111 3.04 -17.74 -3.75
CA LEU A 111 2.85 -18.72 -4.83
C LEU A 111 2.97 -18.09 -6.23
N TYR A 112 2.30 -16.95 -6.47
CA TYR A 112 2.34 -16.24 -7.75
C TYR A 112 3.75 -15.72 -8.08
N LEU A 113 4.46 -15.20 -7.08
CA LEU A 113 5.85 -14.79 -7.24
C LEU A 113 6.78 -15.96 -7.52
N SER A 114 6.61 -17.07 -6.80
CA SER A 114 7.40 -18.28 -7.05
C SER A 114 7.17 -18.82 -8.46
N VAL A 115 5.92 -18.82 -8.93
CA VAL A 115 5.55 -19.22 -10.30
C VAL A 115 6.12 -18.26 -11.33
N THR A 116 6.03 -16.94 -11.12
CA THR A 116 6.51 -15.94 -12.09
C THR A 116 8.04 -15.94 -12.18
N VAL A 117 8.73 -15.98 -11.04
CA VAL A 117 10.19 -16.07 -10.99
C VAL A 117 10.65 -17.41 -11.59
N GLY A 118 9.96 -18.51 -11.29
CA GLY A 118 10.20 -19.80 -11.93
C GLY A 118 10.00 -19.76 -13.45
N ALA A 119 8.93 -19.13 -13.93
CA ALA A 119 8.64 -18.94 -15.35
C ALA A 119 9.69 -18.09 -16.07
N MET A 120 10.26 -17.07 -15.40
CA MET A 120 11.34 -16.25 -15.94
C MET A 120 12.71 -16.96 -15.91
N ALA A 121 12.95 -17.84 -14.93
CA ALA A 121 14.18 -18.61 -14.81
C ALA A 121 14.26 -19.80 -15.78
N LEU A 122 13.11 -20.41 -16.12
CA LEU A 122 12.99 -21.57 -17.01
C LEU A 122 13.70 -21.39 -18.37
N PRO A 123 13.51 -20.29 -19.13
CA PRO A 123 14.21 -20.07 -20.39
C PRO A 123 15.74 -20.04 -20.25
N GLY A 124 16.25 -19.49 -19.15
CA GLY A 124 17.69 -19.44 -18.88
C GLY A 124 18.27 -20.83 -18.59
N ILE A 125 17.57 -21.60 -17.76
CA ILE A 125 17.95 -22.96 -17.39
C ILE A 125 17.90 -23.89 -18.62
N ILE A 126 16.87 -23.79 -19.47
CA ILE A 126 16.74 -24.58 -20.70
C ILE A 126 17.87 -24.26 -21.69
N LYS A 127 18.21 -22.97 -21.87
CA LYS A 127 19.34 -22.57 -22.72
C LYS A 127 20.66 -23.14 -22.20
N MET A 128 20.91 -23.02 -20.90
CA MET A 128 22.13 -23.54 -20.29
C MET A 128 22.21 -25.07 -20.39
N ALA A 129 21.11 -25.78 -20.15
CA ALA A 129 21.04 -27.23 -20.32
C ALA A 129 21.27 -27.66 -21.78
N THR A 130 20.76 -26.91 -22.74
CA THR A 130 20.97 -27.17 -24.18
C THR A 130 22.43 -26.94 -24.57
N ILE A 131 23.06 -25.87 -24.09
CA ILE A 131 24.48 -25.59 -24.33
C ILE A 131 25.38 -26.64 -23.65
N MET A 132 25.07 -27.06 -22.42
CA MET A 132 25.81 -28.13 -21.74
C MET A 132 25.65 -29.48 -22.45
N LYS A 133 24.47 -29.78 -23.00
CA LYS A 133 24.25 -30.96 -23.83
C LYS A 133 25.05 -30.87 -25.13
N ALA A 134 25.03 -29.73 -25.82
CA ALA A 134 25.82 -29.49 -27.03
C ALA A 134 27.33 -29.64 -26.75
N LYS A 135 27.85 -29.00 -25.70
CA LYS A 135 29.26 -29.13 -25.27
C LYS A 135 29.66 -30.55 -24.87
N LYS A 136 28.75 -31.33 -24.25
CA LYS A 136 28.99 -32.74 -23.94
C LYS A 136 29.05 -33.59 -25.22
N THR A 137 28.34 -33.17 -26.26
CA THR A 137 28.34 -33.85 -27.57
C THR A 137 29.58 -33.48 -28.39
N GLU A 138 30.08 -32.24 -28.29
CA GLU A 138 31.36 -31.82 -28.89
C GLU A 138 32.56 -32.52 -28.24
N TRP A 139 32.57 -32.68 -26.92
CA TRP A 139 33.68 -33.40 -26.24
C TRP A 139 33.65 -34.92 -26.47
N SER A 140 32.56 -35.47 -27.02
CA SER A 140 32.46 -36.89 -27.38
C SER A 140 32.81 -37.15 -28.87
N GLN A 141 33.17 -36.12 -29.65
CA GLN A 141 33.57 -36.27 -31.06
C GLN A 141 35.08 -36.14 -31.33
N ASP A 142 35.90 -35.82 -30.31
CA ASP A 142 37.36 -35.66 -30.47
C ASP A 142 38.18 -36.94 -30.14
N ASP A 143 37.54 -38.11 -30.01
CA ASP A 143 38.24 -39.38 -29.68
C ASP A 143 38.07 -40.51 -30.72
N GLU A 144 37.76 -40.18 -31.99
CA GLU A 144 37.92 -41.13 -33.09
C GLU A 144 39.16 -40.75 -33.94
N LEU A 145 40.26 -41.44 -33.61
CA LEU A 145 41.59 -41.46 -34.22
C LEU A 145 41.62 -41.60 -35.75
N PRO A 146 42.77 -41.26 -36.36
CA PRO A 146 43.69 -42.34 -36.75
C PRO A 146 45.02 -42.37 -35.98
#